data_AF-W4S2X5-F1
#
_entry.id   AF-W4S2X5-F1
#
_cell.length_a   1.000
_cell.length_b   1.000
_cell.length_c   1.000
_cell.angle_alpha   90.00
_cell.angle_beta   90.00
_cell.angle_gamma   90.00
#
_symmetry.space_group_name_H-M   'P 1'
#
loop_
_entity.id
_entity.type
_entity.pdbx_description
1 polymer ?
#
loop_
_entity_poly.entity_id
_entity_poly.type
_entity_poly.pdbx_seq_one_letter_code
_entity_poly.pdbx_strand_id
1 'polypeptide(L)'
;MLDANLKTQLTAYLERVTRPIQINASIDESAGSREMLDLLEDLVLLSDKISLDIHRDDNQRKPSFALTTPGQDISLRFAGLPMGHEFTSLVLALLQVVATRPRPPPS
;
A
#
# COMPACT_ATOMS: atom_id res chain seq x y z
N MET A 1 7.14 12.24 -4.08
CA MET A 1 8.04 11.42 -4.92
C MET A 1 7.30 10.57 -5.96
N LEU A 2 6.13 11.02 -6.44
CA LEU A 2 5.40 10.41 -7.56
C LEU A 2 5.27 11.43 -8.69
N ASP A 3 5.50 10.99 -9.93
CA ASP A 3 5.25 11.83 -11.11
C ASP A 3 3.75 12.21 -11.20
N ALA A 4 3.46 13.40 -11.74
CA ALA A 4 2.09 13.91 -11.86
C ALA A 4 1.16 12.98 -12.64
N ASN A 5 1.69 12.26 -13.64
CA ASN A 5 0.93 11.28 -14.41
C ASN A 5 0.55 10.07 -13.54
N LEU A 6 1.50 9.56 -12.74
CA LEU A 6 1.25 8.45 -11.82
C LEU A 6 0.24 8.82 -10.73
N LYS A 7 0.33 10.03 -10.17
CA LYS A 7 -0.66 10.53 -9.20
C LYS A 7 -2.06 10.54 -9.82
N THR A 8 -2.20 11.09 -11.03
CA THR A 8 -3.49 11.13 -11.74
C THR A 8 -4.07 9.73 -11.98
N GLN A 9 -3.25 8.78 -12.43
CA GLN A 9 -3.68 7.41 -12.64
C GLN A 9 -4.11 6.74 -11.33
N LEU A 10 -3.29 6.87 -10.28
CA LEU A 10 -3.59 6.34 -8.95
C LEU A 10 -4.89 6.93 -8.41
N THR A 11 -5.09 8.25 -8.46
CA THR A 11 -6.34 8.88 -8.03
C THR A 11 -7.55 8.29 -8.74
N ALA A 12 -7.51 8.17 -10.08
CA ALA A 12 -8.60 7.57 -10.85
C ALA A 12 -8.87 6.10 -10.48
N TYR A 13 -7.84 5.34 -10.08
CA TYR A 13 -8.03 3.98 -9.55
C TYR A 13 -8.62 3.99 -8.14
N LEU A 14 -8.15 4.89 -7.26
CA LEU A 14 -8.61 5.04 -5.88
C LEU A 14 -10.07 5.52 -5.82
N GLU A 15 -10.56 6.26 -6.81
CA GLU A 15 -11.99 6.60 -6.94
C GLU A 15 -12.88 5.36 -7.08
N ARG A 16 -12.36 4.27 -7.66
CA ARG A 16 -13.09 3.00 -7.81
C ARG A 16 -13.00 2.13 -6.56
N VAL A 17 -12.16 2.51 -5.60
CA VAL A 17 -11.98 1.78 -4.35
C VAL A 17 -13.18 2.04 -3.46
N THR A 18 -13.94 0.99 -3.18
CA THR A 18 -15.12 1.07 -2.32
C THR A 18 -14.82 0.72 -0.86
N ARG A 19 -13.60 0.27 -0.56
CA ARG A 19 -13.20 -0.27 0.75
C ARG A 19 -11.96 0.42 1.32
N PRO A 20 -11.79 0.43 2.64
CA PRO A 20 -10.56 0.92 3.24
C PRO A 20 -9.37 0.02 2.87
N ILE A 21 -8.24 0.63 2.56
CA ILE A 21 -6.95 -0.02 2.37
C ILE A 21 -6.08 0.34 3.56
N GLN A 22 -5.57 -0.67 4.25
CA GLN A 22 -4.65 -0.48 5.37
C GLN A 22 -3.24 -0.91 4.95
N ILE A 23 -2.32 0.04 5.03
CA ILE A 23 -0.91 -0.12 4.74
C ILE A 23 -0.17 -0.27 6.06
N ASN A 24 0.44 -1.43 6.30
CA ASN A 24 1.28 -1.66 7.48
C ASN A 24 2.75 -1.60 7.05
N ALA A 25 3.41 -0.49 7.33
CA ALA A 25 4.81 -0.24 6.97
C ALA A 25 5.74 -0.68 8.11
N SER A 26 6.70 -1.52 7.78
CA SER A 26 7.77 -1.98 8.66
C SER A 26 9.06 -1.25 8.28
N ILE A 27 9.49 -0.29 9.09
CA ILE A 27 10.62 0.60 8.75
C ILE A 27 11.75 0.56 9.79
N ASP A 28 12.94 0.99 9.36
CA ASP A 28 14.13 1.20 10.17
C ASP A 28 14.69 2.63 9.99
N GLU A 29 15.89 2.92 10.49
CA GLU A 29 16.53 4.24 10.38
C GLU A 29 17.24 4.49 9.04
N SER A 30 17.18 3.55 8.09
CA SER A 30 17.85 3.67 6.80
C SER A 30 17.23 4.75 5.90
N ALA A 31 18.01 5.23 4.93
CA ALA A 31 17.49 6.16 3.92
C ALA A 31 16.36 5.54 3.09
N GLY A 32 16.44 4.24 2.77
CA GLY A 32 15.41 3.54 2.02
C GLY A 32 14.06 3.45 2.75
N SER A 33 14.08 3.35 4.08
CA SER A 33 12.88 3.44 4.91
C SER A 33 12.21 4.81 4.84
N ARG A 34 13.00 5.89 4.80
CA ARG A 34 12.47 7.26 4.68
C ARG A 34 11.84 7.50 3.32
N GLU A 35 12.52 7.13 2.25
CA GLU A 35 11.97 7.24 0.89
C GLU A 35 10.68 6.42 0.71
N MET A 36 10.60 5.25 1.34
CA MET A 36 9.39 4.44 1.34
C MET A 36 8.27 5.12 2.10
N LEU A 37 8.57 5.64 3.29
CA LEU A 37 7.59 6.35 4.08
C LEU A 37 7.02 7.56 3.32
N ASP A 38 7.87 8.36 2.69
CA ASP A 38 7.45 9.51 1.87
C ASP A 38 6.48 9.09 0.74
N LEU A 39 6.73 7.94 0.10
CA LEU A 39 5.84 7.39 -0.92
C LEU A 39 4.49 6.97 -0.34
N LEU A 40 4.49 6.31 0.83
CA LEU A 40 3.27 5.83 1.47
C LEU A 40 2.43 6.99 2.02
N GLU A 41 3.07 8.04 2.55
CA GLU A 41 2.41 9.28 2.96
C GLU A 41 1.78 10.00 1.75
N ASP A 42 2.50 10.07 0.62
CA ASP A 42 1.97 10.56 -0.64
C ASP A 42 0.69 9.78 -1.04
N LEU A 43 0.64 8.46 -0.86
CA LEU A 43 -0.55 7.64 -1.15
C LEU A 43 -1.71 7.92 -0.21
N VAL A 44 -1.47 8.06 1.10
CA VAL A 44 -2.50 8.41 2.09
C VAL A 44 -3.16 9.74 1.72
N LEU A 45 -2.37 10.71 1.23
CA LEU A 45 -2.89 12.01 0.80
C LEU A 45 -3.75 11.94 -0.48
N LEU A 46 -3.64 10.87 -1.27
CA LEU A 46 -4.46 10.71 -2.49
C LEU A 46 -5.88 10.20 -2.20
N SER A 47 -6.13 9.57 -1.05
CA SER A 47 -7.45 9.05 -0.71
C SER A 47 -7.65 8.83 0.78
N ASP A 48 -8.76 9.33 1.31
CA ASP A 48 -9.20 9.10 2.70
C ASP A 48 -9.48 7.62 3.02
N LYS A 49 -9.52 6.74 2.00
CA LYS A 49 -9.70 5.30 2.17
C LYS A 49 -8.40 4.58 2.50
N ILE A 50 -7.26 5.25 2.39
CA ILE A 50 -5.95 4.66 2.68
C ILE A 50 -5.54 5.07 4.09
N SER A 51 -5.18 4.09 4.90
CA SER A 51 -4.62 4.29 6.23
C SER A 51 -3.21 3.71 6.29
N LEU A 52 -2.30 4.40 6.96
CA LEU A 52 -0.92 3.98 7.13
C LEU A 52 -0.65 3.73 8.62
N ASP A 53 -0.18 2.53 8.94
CA ASP A 53 0.33 2.15 10.25
C ASP A 53 1.83 1.86 10.15
N ILE A 54 2.62 2.42 11.07
CA ILE A 54 4.08 2.37 11.01
C ILE A 54 4.59 1.55 12.19
N HIS A 55 5.23 0.43 11.89
CA HIS A 55 5.85 -0.47 12.84
C HIS A 55 7.38 -0.39 12.73
N ARG A 56 8.03 -0.20 13.88
CA ARG A 56 9.51 -0.19 13.98
C ARG A 56 10.06 -1.39 14.75
N ASP A 57 9.23 -2.02 15.57
CA ASP A 57 9.62 -3.11 16.48
C ASP A 57 9.05 -4.47 16.06
N ASP A 58 8.53 -4.59 14.84
CA ASP A 58 8.03 -5.86 14.32
C ASP A 58 9.16 -6.79 13.84
N ASN A 59 8.83 -8.09 13.72
CA ASN A 59 9.73 -9.13 13.21
C ASN A 59 9.74 -9.22 11.68
N GLN A 60 9.29 -8.17 10.99
CA GLN A 60 9.22 -8.14 9.53
C GLN A 60 10.52 -7.62 8.92
N ARG A 61 10.73 -7.92 7.63
CA ARG A 61 11.86 -7.36 6.87
C ARG A 61 11.72 -5.84 6.78
N LYS A 62 12.80 -5.10 7.02
CA LYS A 62 12.81 -3.62 6.97
C LYS A 62 13.77 -3.16 5.86
N PRO A 63 13.42 -2.16 5.04
CA PRO A 63 12.07 -1.61 4.88
C PRO A 63 11.12 -2.58 4.17
N SER A 64 9.88 -2.71 4.63
CA SER A 64 8.80 -3.38 3.90
C SER A 64 7.46 -2.75 4.21
N PHE A 65 6.44 -3.02 3.40
CA PHE A 65 5.07 -2.67 3.73
C PHE A 65 4.10 -3.75 3.25
N ALA A 66 2.99 -3.89 3.97
CA ALA A 66 1.92 -4.80 3.60
C ALA A 66 0.65 -4.01 3.27
N LEU A 67 0.03 -4.35 2.15
CA LEU A 67 -1.30 -3.87 1.76
C LEU A 67 -2.34 -4.87 2.21
N THR A 68 -3.28 -4.41 3.01
CA THR A 68 -4.35 -5.20 3.59
C THR A 68 -5.68 -4.48 3.47
N THR A 69 -6.77 -5.21 3.66
CA THR A 69 -8.11 -4.63 3.75
C THR A 69 -8.77 -5.16 5.03
N PRO A 70 -9.22 -4.29 5.94
CA PRO A 70 -9.93 -4.70 7.15
C PRO A 70 -11.07 -5.68 6.83
N GLY A 71 -11.09 -6.82 7.52
CA GLY A 71 -12.09 -7.87 7.32
C GLY A 71 -11.79 -8.85 6.17
N GLN A 72 -10.58 -8.84 5.59
CA GLN A 72 -10.11 -9.88 4.66
C GLN A 72 -8.76 -10.46 5.09
N ASP A 73 -8.57 -11.76 4.82
CA ASP A 73 -7.30 -12.47 4.93
C ASP A 73 -6.33 -12.19 3.75
N ILE A 74 -6.55 -11.12 2.99
CA ILE A 74 -5.62 -10.72 1.93
C ILE A 74 -4.58 -9.76 2.50
N SER A 75 -3.32 -10.19 2.44
CA SER A 75 -2.16 -9.39 2.82
C SER A 75 -1.08 -9.57 1.78
N LEU A 76 -0.79 -8.51 1.03
CA LEU A 76 0.30 -8.50 0.07
C LEU A 76 1.46 -7.67 0.60
N ARG A 77 2.64 -8.27 0.72
CA ARG A 77 3.83 -7.60 1.27
C ARG A 77 4.86 -7.32 0.20
N PHE A 78 5.39 -6.11 0.22
CA PHE A 78 6.51 -5.63 -0.58
C PHE A 78 7.70 -5.37 0.33
N ALA A 79 8.89 -5.86 -0.03
CA ALA A 79 10.12 -5.57 0.68
C ALA A 79 10.98 -4.61 -0.16
N GLY A 80 11.41 -3.50 0.43
CA GLY A 80 12.10 -2.43 -0.29
C GLY A 80 11.16 -1.48 -1.02
N LEU A 81 11.71 -0.36 -1.48
CA LEU A 81 11.02 0.65 -2.26
C LEU A 81 10.86 0.14 -3.70
N PRO A 82 9.64 -0.15 -4.18
CA PRO A 82 9.42 -0.61 -5.56
C PRO A 82 9.52 0.59 -6.52
N MET A 83 10.74 0.91 -6.95
CA MET A 83 11.00 1.96 -7.95
C MET A 83 11.15 1.38 -9.35
N GLY A 84 10.85 2.20 -10.37
CA GLY A 84 10.98 1.81 -11.78
C GLY A 84 9.89 0.83 -12.22
N HIS A 85 10.25 -0.29 -12.85
CA HIS A 85 9.29 -1.26 -13.39
C HIS A 85 8.48 -1.99 -12.30
N GLU A 86 8.98 -2.05 -11.06
CA GLU A 86 8.27 -2.65 -9.94
C GLU A 86 7.11 -1.76 -9.44
N PHE A 87 7.09 -0.48 -9.82
CA PHE A 87 6.01 0.43 -9.50
C PHE A 87 4.68 0.00 -10.16
N THR A 88 4.73 -0.51 -11.39
CA THR A 88 3.55 -1.08 -12.05
C THR A 88 3.01 -2.29 -11.27
N SER A 89 3.90 -3.08 -10.66
CA SER A 89 3.50 -4.21 -9.81
C SER A 89 2.80 -3.74 -8.53
N LEU A 90 3.23 -2.60 -7.95
CA LEU A 90 2.55 -1.98 -6.82
C LEU A 90 1.14 -1.49 -7.20
N VAL A 91 0.98 -0.86 -8.36
CA VAL A 91 -0.34 -0.41 -8.84
C VAL A 91 -1.26 -1.61 -9.08
N LEU A 92 -0.77 -2.67 -9.74
CA LEU A 92 -1.54 -3.89 -9.98
C LEU A 92 -1.91 -4.60 -8.67
N ALA A 93 -1.03 -4.58 -7.68
CA ALA A 93 -1.29 -5.10 -6.35
C ALA A 93 -2.41 -4.35 -5.63
N LEU A 94 -2.38 -3.02 -5.65
CA LEU A 94 -3.46 -2.20 -5.11
C LEU A 94 -4.79 -2.53 -5.79
N LEU A 95 -4.78 -2.68 -7.13
CA LEU A 95 -5.95 -3.12 -7.89
C LEU A 95 -6.42 -4.51 -7.48
N GLN A 96 -5.51 -5.46 -7.27
CA GLN A 96 -5.84 -6.83 -6.85
C GLN A 96 -6.51 -6.85 -5.48
N VAL A 97 -5.97 -6.12 -4.50
CA VAL A 97 -6.54 -6.03 -3.15
C VAL A 97 -7.98 -5.50 -3.21
N VAL A 98 -8.24 -4.51 -4.07
CA VAL A 98 -9.57 -3.90 -4.24
C VAL A 98 -10.53 -4.78 -5.04
N ALA A 99 -10.04 -5.46 -6.08
CA ALA A 99 -10.82 -6.32 -6.95
C ALA A 99 -11.24 -7.64 -6.26
N THR A 100 -10.58 -8.01 -5.17
CA THR A 100 -10.87 -9.28 -4.48
C THR A 100 -12.24 -9.22 -3.80
N ARG A 101 -13.21 -9.94 -4.38
CA ARG A 101 -14.56 -10.11 -3.82
C ARG A 101 -14.42 -10.79 -2.44
N PRO A 102 -15.10 -10.28 -1.39
CA PRO A 102 -14.98 -10.84 -0.05
C PRO A 102 -15.57 -12.23 -0.07
N ARG A 103 -14.87 -13.16 0.58
CA ARG A 103 -15.45 -14.46 0.88
C ARG A 103 -16.65 -14.20 1.81
N PRO A 104 -17.86 -14.70 1.50
CA PRO A 104 -18.96 -14.60 2.45
C PRO A 104 -18.53 -15.27 3.77
N PRO A 105 -18.94 -14.73 4.93
CA PRO A 105 -18.67 -15.38 6.20
C PRO A 105 -19.24 -16.81 6.18
N PRO A 106 -18.58 -17.79 6.82
CA PRO A 106 -19.14 -19.12 6.96
C PRO A 106 -20.45 -19.04 7.76
N SER A 107 -21.49 -19.68 7.25
CA SER A 107 -22.82 -19.82 7.87
C SER A 107 -22.79 -20.69 9.12
#